data_AF-D6WN76-F1
#
_entry.id   AF-D6WN76-F1
#
_cell.length_a   1.000
_cell.length_b   1.000
_cell.length_c   1.000
_cell.angle_alpha   90.00
_cell.angle_beta   90.00
_cell.angle_gamma   90.00
#
_symmetry.space_group_name_H-M   'P 1'
#
loop_
_entity.id
_entity.type
_entity.pdbx_description
1 polymer ?
#
loop_
_entity_poly.entity_id
_entity_poly.type
_entity_poly.pdbx_seq_one_letter_code
_entity_poly.pdbx_strand_id
1 'polypeptide(L)'
;MDFSSENEIDAIASAAVSNLLPAKSRPQYEKTYLQFRQWCSMKKIDQVTENVLLAYLEEKSTTLKPPTLWALYAMLKATLNVKENIDTRKFPKLVPYLKSKSVGYRSKKSQILDKEDISKFINEADDKIYLLMKVNLSY
;
A
#
# COMPACT_ATOMS: atom_id res chain seq x y z
N MET A 1 18.22 30.21 26.53
CA MET A 1 18.22 29.48 25.24
C MET A 1 17.21 28.36 25.40
N ASP A 2 16.10 28.50 24.69
CA ASP A 2 14.78 27.95 25.01
C ASP A 2 14.59 26.54 24.42
N PHE A 3 14.84 25.52 25.25
CA PHE A 3 14.62 24.10 24.96
C PHE A 3 13.13 23.74 24.77
N SER A 4 12.20 24.64 25.14
CA SER A 4 10.76 24.40 25.00
C SER A 4 10.28 24.70 23.58
N SER A 5 10.90 25.67 22.91
CA SER A 5 10.54 26.05 21.53
C SER A 5 10.92 25.00 20.47
N GLU A 6 12.03 24.27 20.64
CA GLU A 6 12.45 23.18 19.73
C GLU A 6 11.46 22.00 19.78
N ASN A 7 11.00 21.63 20.97
CA ASN A 7 10.03 20.55 21.14
C ASN A 7 8.65 20.87 20.53
N GLU A 8 8.24 22.14 20.56
CA GLU A 8 6.96 22.58 20.01
C GLU A 8 6.98 22.58 18.47
N ILE A 9 8.08 23.00 17.86
CA ILE A 9 8.31 22.93 16.41
C ILE A 9 8.35 21.47 15.94
N ASP A 10 9.06 20.60 16.66
CA ASP A 10 9.14 19.17 16.34
C ASP A 10 7.77 18.48 16.48
N ALA A 11 6.98 18.87 17.48
CA ALA A 11 5.62 18.37 17.64
C ALA A 11 4.70 18.81 16.49
N ILE A 12 4.73 20.08 16.08
CA ILE A 12 3.97 20.60 14.94
C ILE A 12 4.39 19.91 13.64
N ALA A 13 5.69 19.72 13.44
CA ALA A 13 6.24 19.02 12.29
C ALA A 13 5.77 17.55 12.28
N SER A 14 5.81 16.85 13.41
CA SER A 14 5.34 15.46 13.52
C SER A 14 3.84 15.31 13.20
N ALA A 15 3.02 16.28 13.61
CA ALA A 15 1.59 16.33 13.32
C ALA A 15 1.32 16.58 11.82
N ALA A 16 2.06 17.52 11.21
CA ALA A 16 1.99 17.79 9.78
C ALA A 16 2.46 16.58 8.95
N VAL A 17 3.56 15.94 9.35
CA VAL A 17 4.12 14.74 8.72
C VAL A 17 3.17 13.56 8.83
N SER A 18 2.44 13.44 9.95
CA SER A 18 1.39 12.45 10.09
C SER A 18 0.31 12.65 9.01
N ASN A 19 -0.13 13.89 8.78
CA ASN A 19 -1.14 14.21 7.77
C ASN A 19 -0.70 13.99 6.31
N LEU A 20 0.59 13.76 6.04
CA LEU A 20 1.08 13.41 4.71
C LEU A 20 0.64 12.02 4.25
N LEU A 21 0.32 11.12 5.19
CA LEU A 21 -0.22 9.81 4.87
C LEU A 21 -1.77 9.86 4.84
N PRO A 22 -2.42 9.20 3.86
CA PRO A 22 -3.88 9.22 3.79
C PRO A 22 -4.49 8.59 5.05
N ALA A 23 -5.38 9.31 5.74
CA ALA A 23 -5.91 8.91 7.04
C ALA A 23 -6.53 7.50 7.04
N LYS A 24 -7.27 7.14 5.98
CA LYS A 24 -7.89 5.81 5.83
C LYS A 24 -6.88 4.68 5.65
N SER A 25 -5.71 4.94 5.04
CA SER A 25 -4.73 3.91 4.72
C SER A 25 -3.49 3.93 5.61
N ARG A 26 -3.38 4.88 6.55
CA ARG A 26 -2.24 5.00 7.47
C ARG A 26 -1.86 3.66 8.15
N PRO A 27 -2.81 2.86 8.70
CA PRO A 27 -2.45 1.59 9.35
C PRO A 27 -1.75 0.60 8.40
N GLN A 28 -2.17 0.59 7.13
CA GLN A 28 -1.58 -0.30 6.11
C GLN A 28 -0.16 0.13 5.73
N TYR A 29 0.09 1.44 5.67
CA TYR A 29 1.40 2.00 5.37
C TYR A 29 2.39 1.71 6.51
N GLU A 30 1.96 1.93 7.76
CA GLU A 30 2.76 1.62 8.94
C GLU A 30 3.10 0.13 9.05
N LYS A 31 2.10 -0.75 8.83
CA LYS A 31 2.32 -2.19 8.80
C LYS A 31 3.36 -2.59 7.75
N THR A 32 3.27 -2.02 6.56
CA THR A 32 4.20 -2.28 5.46
C THR A 32 5.62 -1.84 5.84
N TYR A 33 5.77 -0.66 6.43
CA TYR A 33 7.05 -0.16 6.91
C TYR A 33 7.64 -1.04 8.02
N LEU A 34 6.83 -1.46 9.00
CA LEU A 34 7.27 -2.37 10.06
C LEU A 34 7.78 -3.71 9.51
N GLN A 35 7.06 -4.28 8.55
CA GLN A 35 7.48 -5.51 7.88
C GLN A 35 8.82 -5.34 7.13
N PHE A 36 9.03 -4.18 6.51
CA PHE A 36 10.31 -3.86 5.88
C PHE A 36 11.43 -3.71 6.90
N ARG A 37 11.21 -2.98 8.00
CA ARG A 37 12.22 -2.81 9.06
C ARG A 37 12.57 -4.14 9.74
N GLN A 38 11.58 -5.00 9.99
CA GLN A 38 11.82 -6.36 10.48
C GLN A 38 12.72 -7.16 9.53
N TRP A 39 12.46 -7.09 8.23
CA TRP A 39 13.31 -7.73 7.22
C TRP A 39 14.73 -7.14 7.21
N CYS A 40 14.89 -5.82 7.34
CA CYS A 40 16.20 -5.18 7.48
C CYS A 40 16.94 -5.67 8.73
N SER A 41 16.26 -5.76 9.88
CA SER A 41 16.84 -6.29 11.12
C SER A 41 17.28 -7.74 10.98
N MET A 42 16.47 -8.59 10.33
CA MET A 42 16.82 -9.99 10.07
C MET A 42 18.07 -10.13 9.17
N LYS A 43 18.24 -9.22 8.21
CA LYS A 43 19.39 -9.20 7.28
C LYS A 43 20.58 -8.38 7.80
N LYS A 44 20.49 -7.80 9.01
CA LYS A 44 21.49 -6.91 9.62
C LYS A 44 21.84 -5.71 8.73
N ILE A 45 20.81 -5.04 8.22
CA ILE A 45 20.95 -3.87 7.35
C ILE A 45 20.66 -2.62 8.17
N ASP A 46 21.69 -1.79 8.37
CA ASP A 46 21.57 -0.55 9.14
C ASP A 46 21.14 0.64 8.28
N GLN A 47 21.54 0.67 7.00
CA GLN A 47 21.24 1.75 6.07
C GLN A 47 20.36 1.29 4.90
N VAL A 48 19.26 1.99 4.68
CA VAL A 48 18.39 1.76 3.52
C VAL A 48 19.03 2.39 2.28
N THR A 49 19.49 1.55 1.35
CA THR A 49 20.03 1.97 0.05
C THR A 49 19.16 1.48 -1.11
N GLU A 50 19.43 1.97 -2.32
CA GLU A 50 18.75 1.49 -3.53
C GLU A 50 18.83 -0.04 -3.68
N ASN A 51 20.00 -0.62 -3.40
CA ASN A 51 20.23 -2.07 -3.50
C ASN A 51 19.41 -2.85 -2.47
N VAL A 52 19.24 -2.31 -1.26
CA VAL A 52 18.42 -2.91 -0.21
C VAL A 52 16.96 -2.95 -0.63
N LEU A 53 16.46 -1.85 -1.19
CA LEU A 53 15.09 -1.78 -1.73
C LEU A 53 14.90 -2.73 -2.91
N LEU A 54 15.86 -2.82 -3.83
CA LEU A 54 15.82 -3.76 -4.94
C LEU A 54 15.78 -5.21 -4.46
N ALA A 55 16.64 -5.58 -3.50
CA ALA A 55 16.68 -6.93 -2.94
C ALA A 55 15.35 -7.30 -2.26
N TYR A 56 14.79 -6.37 -1.48
CA TYR A 56 13.49 -6.56 -0.86
C TYR A 56 12.37 -6.74 -1.90
N LEU A 57 12.34 -5.89 -2.94
CA LEU A 57 11.35 -5.98 -4.00
C LEU A 57 11.53 -7.23 -4.87
N GLU A 58 12.75 -7.74 -5.07
CA GLU A 58 12.99 -9.03 -5.74
C GLU A 58 12.42 -10.18 -4.94
N GLU A 59 12.72 -10.25 -3.64
CA GLU A 59 12.18 -11.28 -2.74
C GLU A 59 10.64 -11.24 -2.76
N LYS A 60 10.04 -10.06 -2.70
CA LYS A 60 8.58 -9.89 -2.76
C LYS A 60 8.00 -10.13 -4.15
N SER A 61 8.75 -9.91 -5.23
CA SER A 61 8.25 -10.17 -6.59
C SER A 61 8.01 -11.65 -6.88
N THR A 62 8.70 -12.55 -6.17
CA THR A 62 8.49 -14.00 -6.29
C THR A 62 7.14 -14.46 -5.72
N THR A 63 6.59 -13.69 -4.78
CA THR A 63 5.36 -14.05 -4.04
C THR A 63 4.17 -13.17 -4.41
N LEU A 64 4.41 -11.90 -4.77
CA LEU A 64 3.37 -10.90 -5.01
C LEU A 64 3.15 -10.64 -6.51
N LYS A 65 1.90 -10.32 -6.85
CA LYS A 65 1.54 -9.88 -8.20
C LYS A 65 2.09 -8.48 -8.48
N PRO A 66 2.38 -8.14 -9.75
CA PRO A 66 2.95 -6.84 -10.11
C PRO A 66 2.19 -5.62 -9.56
N PRO A 67 0.84 -5.53 -9.62
CA PRO A 67 0.14 -4.37 -9.06
C PRO A 67 0.31 -4.24 -7.53
N THR A 68 0.33 -5.37 -6.83
CA THR A 68 0.57 -5.40 -5.38
C THR A 68 1.99 -4.98 -5.05
N LEU A 69 2.97 -5.38 -5.87
CA LEU A 69 4.36 -4.95 -5.73
C LEU A 69 4.52 -3.44 -5.96
N TRP A 70 3.82 -2.87 -6.94
CA TRP A 70 3.76 -1.41 -7.15
C TRP A 70 3.15 -0.68 -5.94
N ALA A 71 2.06 -1.20 -5.39
CA ALA A 71 1.45 -0.65 -4.17
C ALA A 71 2.41 -0.73 -2.97
N LEU A 72 3.11 -1.86 -2.80
CA LEU A 72 4.12 -2.05 -1.76
C LEU A 72 5.23 -1.00 -1.87
N TYR A 73 5.77 -0.82 -3.08
CA TYR A 73 6.76 0.22 -3.34
C TYR A 73 6.24 1.62 -3.05
N ALA A 74 5.01 1.96 -3.47
CA ALA A 74 4.42 3.26 -3.20
C ALA A 74 4.26 3.55 -1.70
N MET A 75 3.84 2.54 -0.92
CA MET A 75 3.74 2.64 0.54
C MET A 75 5.11 2.82 1.20
N LEU A 76 6.12 2.08 0.75
CA LEU A 76 7.50 2.23 1.24
C LEU A 76 8.06 3.60 0.88
N LYS A 77 7.85 4.07 -0.36
CA LYS A 77 8.26 5.40 -0.80
C LYS A 77 7.67 6.50 0.09
N ALA A 78 6.38 6.43 0.40
CA ALA A 78 5.73 7.42 1.25
C ALA A 78 6.26 7.34 2.70
N THR A 79 6.36 6.14 3.26
CA THR A 79 6.79 5.96 4.66
C THR A 79 8.26 6.28 4.89
N LEU A 80 9.16 5.94 3.97
CA LEU A 80 10.58 6.28 4.03
C LEU A 80 10.82 7.78 3.89
N ASN A 81 10.04 8.45 3.03
CA ASN A 81 10.11 9.91 2.90
C ASN A 81 9.63 10.62 4.19
N VAL A 82 8.56 10.11 4.80
CA VAL A 82 7.96 10.67 6.02
C VAL A 82 8.80 10.40 7.27
N LYS A 83 9.37 9.20 7.42
CA LYS A 83 10.06 8.78 8.67
C LYS A 83 11.57 8.96 8.65
N GLU A 84 12.21 8.75 7.50
CA GLU A 84 13.68 8.73 7.39
C GLU A 84 14.18 9.84 6.44
N ASN A 85 13.27 10.65 5.89
CA ASN A 85 13.57 11.69 4.89
C ASN A 85 14.39 11.15 3.68
N ILE A 86 14.15 9.89 3.32
CA ILE A 86 14.82 9.24 2.20
C ILE A 86 14.03 9.50 0.93
N ASP A 87 14.57 10.37 0.07
CA ASP A 87 13.99 10.60 -1.25
C ASP A 87 14.34 9.46 -2.21
N THR A 88 13.39 8.55 -2.36
CA THR A 88 13.48 7.44 -3.33
C THR A 88 13.52 7.89 -4.80
N ARG A 89 13.29 9.17 -5.11
CA ARG A 89 13.51 9.71 -6.47
C ARG A 89 14.98 9.68 -6.87
N LYS A 90 15.89 9.65 -5.90
CA LYS A 90 17.34 9.51 -6.12
C LYS A 90 17.74 8.10 -6.56
N PHE A 91 16.79 7.16 -6.63
CA PHE A 91 17.01 5.75 -6.98
C PHE A 91 16.44 5.44 -8.37
N PRO A 92 17.20 5.70 -9.45
CA PRO A 92 16.70 5.57 -10.82
C PRO A 92 16.44 4.12 -11.25
N LYS A 93 16.99 3.11 -10.57
CA LYS A 93 16.87 1.69 -10.98
C LYS A 93 15.55 1.05 -10.51
N LEU A 94 14.91 1.60 -9.48
CA LEU A 94 13.69 1.03 -8.90
C LEU A 94 12.50 1.05 -9.87
N VAL A 95 12.31 2.16 -10.59
CA VAL A 95 11.17 2.32 -11.52
C VAL A 95 11.33 1.41 -12.75
N PRO A 96 12.48 1.36 -13.45
CA PRO A 96 12.71 0.40 -14.54
C PRO A 96 12.52 -1.05 -14.10
N TYR A 97 12.99 -1.41 -12.91
CA TYR A 97 12.82 -2.74 -12.35
C TYR A 97 11.34 -3.10 -12.13
N LEU A 98 10.55 -2.20 -11.52
CA LEU A 98 9.11 -2.44 -11.34
C LEU A 98 8.36 -2.52 -12.68
N LYS A 99 8.77 -1.72 -13.66
CA LYS A 99 8.22 -1.77 -15.02
C LYS A 99 8.51 -3.12 -15.68
N SER A 100 9.75 -3.63 -15.61
CA SER A 100 10.12 -4.92 -16.22
C SER A 100 9.31 -6.08 -15.63
N LYS A 101 9.07 -6.09 -14.31
CA LYS A 101 8.23 -7.11 -13.65
C LYS A 101 6.74 -7.00 -13.99
N SER A 102 6.28 -5.86 -14.49
CA SER A 102 4.88 -5.66 -14.92
C SER A 102 4.63 -5.98 -16.40
N VAL A 103 5.67 -6.20 -17.19
CA VAL A 103 5.54 -6.53 -18.62
C VAL A 103 4.78 -7.84 -18.78
N GLY A 104 3.73 -7.83 -19.59
CA GLY A 104 2.89 -9.00 -19.85
C GLY A 104 1.85 -9.29 -18.77
N TYR A 105 1.79 -8.53 -17.68
CA TYR A 105 0.76 -8.70 -16.67
C TYR A 105 -0.62 -8.28 -17.19
N ARG A 106 -1.56 -9.23 -17.27
CA ARG A 106 -2.97 -8.95 -17.56
C ARG A 106 -3.74 -8.88 -16.24
N SER A 107 -4.36 -7.71 -15.97
CA SER A 107 -5.18 -7.53 -14.78
C SER A 107 -6.39 -8.46 -14.78
N LYS A 108 -6.70 -9.05 -13.62
CA LYS A 108 -7.96 -9.76 -13.41
C LYS A 108 -9.06 -8.70 -13.31
N LYS A 109 -9.94 -8.66 -14.31
CA LYS A 109 -11.13 -7.81 -14.25
C LYS A 109 -12.16 -8.45 -13.31
N SER A 110 -12.93 -7.62 -12.61
CA SER A 110 -14.11 -8.08 -11.89
C SER A 110 -15.08 -8.72 -12.87
N GLN A 111 -15.79 -9.77 -12.43
CA GLN A 111 -16.90 -10.29 -13.21
C GLN A 111 -17.99 -9.22 -13.28
N ILE A 112 -18.52 -9.04 -14.48
CA ILE A 112 -19.69 -8.19 -14.70
C ILE A 112 -20.88 -9.10 -14.44
N LEU A 113 -21.79 -8.67 -13.57
CA LEU A 113 -23.03 -9.37 -13.32
C LEU A 113 -24.02 -9.01 -14.42
N ASP A 114 -24.55 -10.02 -15.09
CA ASP A 114 -25.57 -9.81 -16.10
C ASP A 114 -26.97 -9.74 -15.46
N LYS A 115 -27.96 -9.26 -16.23
CA LYS A 115 -29.35 -9.15 -15.75
C LYS A 115 -29.90 -10.49 -15.27
N GLU A 116 -29.47 -11.58 -15.87
CA GLU A 116 -29.82 -12.95 -15.52
C GLU A 116 -29.27 -13.33 -14.14
N ASP A 117 -28.01 -12.99 -13.84
CA ASP A 117 -27.40 -13.21 -12.52
C ASP A 117 -28.11 -12.41 -11.44
N ILE A 118 -28.50 -11.17 -11.74
CA ILE A 118 -29.25 -10.31 -10.82
C ILE A 118 -30.63 -10.91 -10.56
N SER A 119 -31.36 -11.29 -11.60
CA SER A 119 -32.68 -11.92 -11.49
C SER A 119 -32.62 -13.21 -10.67
N LYS A 120 -31.61 -14.05 -10.94
CA LYS A 120 -31.37 -15.26 -10.17
C LYS A 120 -31.13 -14.96 -8.69
N PHE A 121 -30.31 -13.97 -8.37
CA PHE A 121 -30.07 -13.55 -6.99
C PHE A 121 -31.34 -13.04 -6.30
N ILE A 122 -32.14 -12.20 -6.96
CA ILE A 122 -33.41 -11.69 -6.42
C ILE A 122 -34.38 -12.83 -6.12
N ASN A 123 -34.47 -13.83 -6.98
CA ASN A 123 -35.46 -14.89 -6.85
C ASN A 123 -35.02 -16.03 -5.92
N GLU A 124 -33.73 -16.39 -5.93
CA GLU A 124 -33.26 -17.62 -5.27
C GLU A 124 -32.53 -17.39 -3.94
N ALA A 125 -31.98 -16.21 -3.68
CA ALA A 125 -31.24 -15.96 -2.43
C ALA A 125 -32.18 -15.91 -1.20
N ASP A 126 -31.70 -16.28 -0.01
CA ASP A 126 -32.53 -16.26 1.22
C ASP A 126 -32.83 -14.82 1.67
N ASP A 127 -34.11 -14.48 1.80
CA ASP A 127 -34.57 -13.16 2.24
C ASP A 127 -34.13 -12.84 3.67
N LYS A 128 -33.98 -13.82 4.56
CA LYS A 128 -33.55 -13.56 5.94
C LYS A 128 -32.17 -12.93 6.01
N ILE A 129 -31.33 -13.15 4.99
CA ILE A 129 -29.97 -12.64 4.90
C ILE A 129 -29.88 -11.48 3.92
N TYR A 130 -30.60 -11.54 2.79
CA TYR A 130 -30.40 -10.63 1.65
C TYR A 130 -31.57 -9.69 1.34
N LEU A 131 -32.64 -9.66 2.15
CA LEU A 131 -33.85 -8.85 1.87
C LEU A 131 -33.52 -7.37 1.57
N LEU A 132 -32.68 -6.73 2.38
CA LEU A 132 -32.30 -5.33 2.15
C LEU A 132 -31.60 -5.14 0.80
N MET A 133 -30.74 -6.08 0.43
CA MET A 133 -29.97 -6.02 -0.82
C MET A 133 -30.86 -6.26 -2.04
N LYS A 134 -31.85 -7.16 -1.92
CA LYS A 134 -32.86 -7.40 -2.95
C LYS A 134 -33.75 -6.19 -3.20
N VAL A 135 -34.28 -5.58 -2.14
CA VAL A 135 -35.18 -4.41 -2.26
C VAL A 135 -34.50 -3.24 -2.97
N ASN A 136 -33.21 -3.01 -2.71
CA ASN A 136 -32.44 -1.95 -3.38
C ASN A 136 -32.15 -2.22 -4.87
N LEU A 137 -32.20 -3.48 -5.31
CA LEU A 137 -31.91 -3.89 -6.69
C LEU A 137 -33.18 -4.03 -7.56
N SER A 138 -34.37 -3.91 -6.96
CA SER A 138 -35.67 -4.07 -7.62
C SER A 138 -36.34 -2.76 -8.06
N TYR A 139 -35.68 -1.61 -7.88
CA TYR A 139 -36.10 -0.28 -8.35
C TYR A 139 -35.34 0.13 -9.61
#